data_AF-A0A7I8KE77-F1
#
_entry.id   AF-A0A7I8KE77-F1
#
_cell.length_a   1.000
_cell.length_b   1.000
_cell.length_c   1.000
_cell.angle_alpha   90.00
_cell.angle_beta   90.00
_cell.angle_gamma   90.00
#
_symmetry.space_group_name_H-M   'P 1'
#
loop_
_entity.id
_entity.type
_entity.pdbx_description
1 polymer ?
#
loop_
_entity_poly.entity_id
_entity_poly.type
_entity_poly.pdbx_seq_one_letter_code
_entity_poly.pdbx_strand_id
1 'polypeptide(L)'
;MSIVILLIYSQASADAILFFFQSMKEIVEKYNICPNNVRKPEQPSLELQLESVKHDSLGKEIAETGQQLKQLKGEDIQDLTLKELVQLEKTLEKGLCRVLEKKGQKIMEEISGLQQKGAKLMEENALLKQQVMEMTKGKEQLALPKSVSIFHDDRQSSGSITSASNSGDTQDCDDSSDTSLKLGEIKTEQEKGK
;
A
#
# COMPACT_ATOMS: atom_id res chain seq x y z
N MET A 1 -36.69 45.10 -17.26
CA MET A 1 -38.13 44.76 -17.27
C MET A 1 -38.48 43.63 -16.29
N SER A 2 -37.72 42.52 -16.24
CA SER A 2 -38.09 41.35 -15.42
C SER A 2 -38.08 41.55 -13.89
N ILE A 3 -37.11 42.30 -13.33
CA ILE A 3 -37.03 42.53 -11.87
C ILE A 3 -38.18 43.42 -11.35
N VAL A 4 -38.57 44.44 -12.12
CA VAL A 4 -39.69 45.33 -11.76
C VAL A 4 -41.01 44.56 -11.70
N ILE A 5 -41.23 43.66 -12.67
CA ILE A 5 -42.44 42.81 -12.72
C ILE A 5 -42.50 41.87 -11.50
N LEU A 6 -41.36 41.29 -11.10
CA LEU A 6 -41.26 40.47 -9.88
C LEU A 6 -41.55 41.26 -8.60
N LEU A 7 -41.08 42.52 -8.49
CA LEU A 7 -41.34 43.37 -7.33
C LEU A 7 -42.82 43.78 -7.22
N ILE A 8 -43.49 44.03 -8.36
CA ILE A 8 -44.94 44.31 -8.41
C ILE A 8 -45.74 43.06 -8.03
N TYR A 9 -45.36 41.88 -8.54
CA TYR A 9 -46.04 40.61 -8.26
C TYR A 9 -45.86 40.13 -6.81
N SER A 10 -44.73 40.48 -6.17
CA SER A 10 -44.42 40.15 -4.78
C SER A 10 -45.09 41.09 -3.74
N GLN A 11 -45.99 41.98 -4.18
CA GLN A 11 -46.74 42.91 -3.32
C GLN A 11 -45.85 43.78 -2.42
N ALA A 12 -44.70 44.20 -2.94
CA ALA A 12 -43.78 45.09 -2.25
C ALA A 12 -44.40 46.50 -2.08
N SER A 13 -44.07 47.18 -0.97
CA SER A 13 -44.51 48.57 -0.72
C SER A 13 -44.06 49.49 -1.87
N ALA A 14 -44.89 50.48 -2.20
CA ALA A 14 -44.60 51.47 -3.25
C ALA A 14 -43.24 52.15 -3.04
N ASP A 15 -42.83 52.37 -1.79
CA ASP A 15 -41.54 52.97 -1.45
C ASP A 15 -40.35 52.09 -1.85
N ALA A 16 -40.47 50.76 -1.71
CA ALA A 16 -39.43 49.82 -2.09
C ALA A 16 -39.29 49.76 -3.63
N ILE A 17 -40.40 49.80 -4.35
CA ILE A 17 -40.40 49.84 -5.81
C ILE A 17 -39.73 51.14 -6.30
N LEU A 18 -40.09 52.29 -5.72
CA LEU A 18 -39.48 53.58 -6.06
C LEU A 18 -37.98 53.63 -5.74
N PHE A 19 -37.55 53.07 -4.60
CA PHE A 19 -36.14 52.96 -4.24
C PHE A 19 -35.36 52.13 -5.26
N PHE A 20 -35.90 50.98 -5.68
CA PHE A 20 -35.27 50.14 -6.72
C PHE A 20 -35.19 50.87 -8.05
N PHE A 21 -36.25 51.58 -8.46
CA PHE A 21 -36.22 52.39 -9.68
C PHE A 21 -35.17 53.49 -9.61
N GLN A 22 -35.06 54.18 -8.47
CA GLN A 22 -34.06 55.23 -8.28
C GLN A 22 -32.65 54.67 -8.30
N SER A 23 -32.39 53.55 -7.60
CA SER A 23 -31.10 52.86 -7.60
C SER A 23 -30.72 52.34 -9.00
N MET A 24 -31.67 51.73 -9.72
CA MET A 24 -31.45 51.31 -11.10
C MET A 24 -31.13 52.49 -12.01
N LYS A 25 -31.85 53.61 -11.86
CA LYS A 25 -31.60 54.82 -12.63
C LYS A 25 -30.20 55.37 -12.37
N GLU A 26 -29.77 55.42 -11.11
CA GLU A 26 -28.42 55.84 -10.72
C GLU A 26 -27.34 54.90 -11.29
N ILE A 27 -27.55 53.59 -11.26
CA ILE A 27 -26.64 52.60 -11.85
C ILE A 27 -26.52 52.79 -13.37
N VAL A 28 -27.65 52.97 -14.06
CA VAL A 28 -27.68 53.20 -15.52
C VAL A 28 -27.02 54.54 -15.88
N GLU A 29 -27.30 55.59 -15.12
CA GLU A 29 -26.71 56.92 -15.30
C GLU A 29 -25.19 56.89 -15.09
N LYS A 30 -24.72 56.19 -14.05
CA LYS A 30 -23.29 55.99 -13.78
C LYS A 30 -22.59 55.17 -14.88
N TYR A 31 -23.29 54.22 -15.49
CA TYR A 31 -22.81 53.51 -16.68
C TYR A 31 -22.77 54.40 -17.92
N ASN A 32 -23.69 55.35 -18.05
CA ASN A 32 -23.79 56.26 -19.20
C ASN A 32 -22.79 57.43 -19.11
N ILE A 33 -22.38 57.80 -17.89
CA ILE A 33 -21.31 58.80 -17.62
C ILE A 33 -19.91 58.18 -17.76
N CYS A 34 -19.80 56.86 -17.87
CA CYS A 34 -18.61 56.21 -18.44
C CYS A 34 -18.81 56.09 -19.97
N PRO A 35 -18.42 57.09 -20.78
CA PRO A 35 -18.37 56.88 -22.21
C PRO A 35 -17.28 55.84 -22.45
N ASN A 36 -17.71 54.63 -22.77
CA ASN A 36 -17.13 53.80 -23.79
C ASN A 36 -15.64 54.13 -24.10
N ASN A 37 -14.72 53.87 -23.18
CA ASN A 37 -13.33 53.62 -23.53
C ASN A 37 -13.15 52.16 -23.96
N VAL A 38 -14.13 51.63 -24.70
CA VAL A 38 -13.93 50.42 -25.50
C VAL A 38 -13.33 50.88 -26.84
N ARG A 39 -12.13 51.47 -26.76
CA ARG A 39 -11.17 51.55 -27.85
C ARG A 39 -9.74 51.49 -27.30
N LYS A 40 -9.46 50.36 -26.63
CA LYS A 40 -8.18 49.63 -26.67
C LYS A 40 -8.45 48.24 -26.09
N PRO A 41 -7.96 47.14 -26.71
CA PRO A 41 -7.92 45.86 -26.02
C PRO A 41 -6.92 46.04 -24.88
N GLU A 42 -7.41 46.34 -23.69
CA GLU A 42 -6.59 46.32 -22.50
C GLU A 42 -6.19 44.86 -22.29
N GLN A 43 -4.91 44.59 -22.50
CA GLN A 43 -4.30 43.29 -22.27
C GLN A 43 -4.78 42.75 -20.92
N PRO A 44 -5.10 41.45 -20.80
CA PRO A 44 -5.34 40.87 -19.49
C PRO A 44 -4.12 41.22 -18.60
N SER A 45 -4.35 41.66 -17.36
CA SER A 45 -3.26 42.08 -16.49
C SER A 45 -2.18 40.99 -16.49
N LEU A 46 -0.91 41.39 -16.59
CA LEU A 46 0.21 40.45 -16.73
C LEU A 46 0.18 39.36 -15.64
N GLU A 47 -0.34 39.68 -14.47
CA GLU A 47 -0.52 38.79 -13.34
C GLU A 47 -1.59 37.71 -13.58
N LEU A 48 -2.77 38.07 -14.14
CA LEU A 48 -3.81 37.09 -14.51
C LEU A 48 -3.40 36.21 -15.68
N GLN A 49 -2.65 36.73 -16.66
CA GLN A 49 -2.07 35.91 -17.73
C GLN A 49 -0.99 34.97 -17.21
N LEU A 50 -0.18 35.44 -16.25
CA LEU A 50 0.86 34.62 -15.64
C LEU A 50 0.25 33.51 -14.76
N GLU A 51 -0.83 33.80 -14.03
CA GLU A 51 -1.59 32.81 -13.25
C GLU A 51 -2.24 31.75 -14.17
N SER A 52 -2.85 32.17 -15.28
CA SER A 52 -3.43 31.24 -16.25
C SER A 52 -2.36 30.38 -16.92
N VAL A 53 -1.22 30.96 -17.32
CA VAL A 53 -0.10 30.22 -17.90
C VAL A 53 0.50 29.21 -16.91
N LYS A 54 0.62 29.57 -15.63
CA LYS A 54 1.05 28.64 -14.58
C LYS A 54 0.06 27.49 -14.42
N HIS A 55 -1.24 27.78 -14.37
CA HIS A 55 -2.28 26.77 -14.27
C HIS A 55 -2.26 25.81 -15.47
N ASP A 56 -2.11 26.34 -16.68
CA ASP A 56 -2.00 25.53 -17.90
C ASP A 56 -0.72 24.68 -17.90
N SER A 57 0.40 25.22 -17.41
CA SER A 57 1.65 24.44 -17.28
C SER A 57 1.55 23.31 -16.26
N LEU A 58 0.90 23.54 -15.11
CA LEU A 58 0.66 22.53 -14.09
C LEU A 58 -0.30 21.45 -14.62
N GLY A 59 -1.36 21.85 -15.33
CA GLY A 59 -2.28 20.91 -15.96
C GLY A 59 -1.57 20.00 -16.98
N LYS A 60 -0.65 20.56 -17.76
CA LYS A 60 0.19 19.80 -18.68
C LYS A 60 1.12 18.82 -17.95
N GLU A 61 1.80 19.26 -16.90
CA GLU A 61 2.69 18.39 -16.10
C GLU A 61 1.93 17.23 -15.46
N ILE A 62 0.71 17.47 -14.96
CA ILE A 62 -0.17 16.42 -14.42
C ILE A 62 -0.55 15.42 -15.51
N ALA A 63 -0.91 15.88 -16.70
CA ALA A 63 -1.27 15.01 -17.81
C ALA A 63 -0.07 14.15 -18.26
N GLU A 64 1.12 14.76 -18.38
CA GLU A 64 2.37 14.07 -18.75
C GLU A 64 2.76 13.03 -17.69
N THR A 65 2.73 13.41 -16.42
CA THR A 65 3.04 12.50 -15.30
C THR A 65 2.02 11.36 -15.23
N GLY A 66 0.73 11.67 -15.46
CA GLY A 66 -0.33 10.67 -15.53
C GLY A 66 -0.12 9.67 -16.67
N GLN A 67 0.28 10.14 -17.85
CA GLN A 67 0.60 9.28 -18.98
C GLN A 67 1.83 8.40 -18.70
N GLN A 68 2.88 8.96 -18.11
CA GLN A 68 4.06 8.18 -17.71
C GLN A 68 3.70 7.09 -16.70
N LEU A 69 2.81 7.37 -15.74
CA LEU A 69 2.36 6.37 -14.77
C LEU A 69 1.61 5.22 -15.45
N LYS A 70 0.75 5.51 -16.42
CA LYS A 70 0.05 4.50 -17.23
C LYS A 70 1.04 3.62 -17.99
N GLN A 71 2.03 4.24 -18.64
CA GLN A 71 3.10 3.52 -19.35
C GLN A 71 3.90 2.62 -18.40
N LEU A 72 4.26 3.11 -17.21
CA LEU A 72 4.91 2.28 -16.18
C LEU A 72 4.04 1.11 -15.71
N LYS A 73 2.71 1.20 -15.84
CA LYS A 73 1.77 0.09 -15.56
C LYS A 73 1.59 -0.87 -16.75
N GLY A 74 2.18 -0.58 -17.91
CA GLY A 74 1.99 -1.37 -19.13
C GLY A 74 0.79 -0.93 -19.98
N GLU A 75 0.21 0.23 -19.70
CA GLU A 75 -0.87 0.84 -20.49
C GLU A 75 -0.30 1.80 -21.55
N ASP A 76 -1.05 2.09 -22.63
CA ASP A 76 -0.67 3.07 -23.66
C ASP A 76 0.75 2.87 -24.27
N ILE A 77 1.21 1.62 -24.35
CA ILE A 77 2.57 1.26 -24.81
C ILE A 77 2.73 1.37 -26.34
N GLN A 78 1.62 1.24 -27.08
CA GLN A 78 1.62 1.19 -28.54
C GLN A 78 2.12 2.49 -29.19
N ASP A 79 2.02 3.60 -28.45
CA ASP A 79 2.43 4.93 -28.91
C ASP A 79 3.94 5.21 -28.69
N LEU A 80 4.66 4.29 -28.04
CA LEU A 80 6.08 4.43 -27.73
C LEU A 80 6.98 3.93 -28.86
N THR A 81 8.05 4.65 -29.14
CA THR A 81 9.13 4.16 -30.00
C THR A 81 9.96 3.09 -29.28
N LEU A 82 10.69 2.27 -30.04
CA LEU A 82 11.58 1.24 -29.48
C LEU A 82 12.57 1.82 -28.45
N LYS A 83 13.10 3.02 -28.71
CA LYS A 83 14.05 3.68 -27.80
C LYS A 83 13.39 4.04 -26.47
N GLU A 84 12.17 4.56 -26.51
CA GLU A 84 11.41 4.93 -25.32
C GLU A 84 10.98 3.68 -24.54
N LEU A 85 10.61 2.61 -25.24
CA LEU A 85 10.26 1.33 -24.62
C LEU A 85 11.45 0.73 -23.85
N VAL A 86 12.65 0.74 -24.46
CA VAL A 86 13.89 0.30 -23.78
C VAL A 86 14.20 1.18 -22.56
N GLN A 87 13.93 2.49 -22.64
CA GLN A 87 14.13 3.38 -21.50
C GLN A 87 13.13 3.12 -20.37
N LEU A 88 11.88 2.82 -20.72
CA LEU A 88 10.83 2.43 -19.79
C LEU A 88 11.20 1.12 -19.07
N GLU A 89 11.64 0.11 -19.82
CA GLU A 89 12.10 -1.17 -19.29
C GLU A 89 13.26 -0.99 -18.30
N LYS A 90 14.30 -0.23 -18.67
CA LYS A 90 15.42 0.08 -17.77
C LYS A 90 14.98 0.78 -16.48
N THR A 91 13.96 1.65 -16.59
CA THR A 91 13.42 2.37 -15.43
C THR A 91 12.68 1.42 -14.50
N LEU A 92 11.86 0.51 -15.06
CA LEU A 92 11.17 -0.54 -14.32
C LEU A 92 12.15 -1.51 -13.66
N GLU A 93 13.15 -1.99 -14.40
CA GLU A 93 14.20 -2.88 -13.90
C GLU A 93 14.93 -2.25 -12.71
N LYS A 94 15.36 -0.99 -12.84
CA LYS A 94 16.01 -0.25 -11.74
C LYS A 94 15.08 -0.09 -10.53
N GLY A 95 13.80 0.20 -10.75
CA GLY A 95 12.80 0.27 -9.69
C GLY A 95 12.63 -1.06 -8.97
N LEU A 96 12.55 -2.16 -9.73
CA LEU A 96 12.41 -3.51 -9.22
C LEU A 96 13.62 -3.95 -8.40
N CYS A 97 14.84 -3.71 -8.91
CA CYS A 97 16.08 -3.99 -8.18
C CYS A 97 16.09 -3.28 -6.82
N ARG A 98 15.74 -1.99 -6.76
CA ARG A 98 15.65 -1.24 -5.49
C ARG A 98 14.63 -1.84 -4.52
N VAL A 99 13.47 -2.27 -5.02
CA VAL A 99 12.44 -2.91 -4.19
C VAL A 99 12.94 -4.24 -3.65
N LEU A 100 13.59 -5.04 -4.49
CA LEU A 100 14.12 -6.36 -4.11
C LEU A 100 15.25 -6.22 -3.08
N GLU A 101 16.19 -5.30 -3.30
CA GLU A 101 17.26 -4.97 -2.35
C GLU A 101 16.69 -4.56 -0.99
N LYS A 102 15.72 -3.62 -0.98
CA LYS A 102 15.11 -3.14 0.27
C LYS A 102 14.34 -4.25 1.00
N LYS A 103 13.61 -5.10 0.26
CA LYS A 103 12.93 -6.27 0.84
C LYS A 103 13.93 -7.27 1.40
N GLY A 104 14.99 -7.58 0.65
CA GLY A 104 16.05 -8.48 1.07
C GLY A 104 16.77 -8.00 2.32
N GLN A 105 17.11 -6.72 2.38
CA GLN A 105 17.70 -6.09 3.56
C GLN A 105 16.79 -6.26 4.78
N LYS A 106 15.49 -5.93 4.67
CA LYS A 106 14.54 -6.06 5.78
C LYS A 106 14.42 -7.50 6.28
N ILE A 107 14.36 -8.47 5.36
CA ILE A 107 14.30 -9.90 5.71
C ILE A 107 15.59 -10.32 6.42
N MET A 108 16.76 -9.89 5.94
CA MET A 108 18.05 -10.21 6.56
C MET A 108 18.18 -9.62 7.96
N GLU A 109 17.71 -8.39 8.17
CA GLU A 109 17.65 -7.74 9.49
C GLU A 109 16.77 -8.54 10.46
N GLU A 110 15.60 -9.00 10.00
CA GLU A 110 14.68 -9.82 10.80
C GLU A 110 15.28 -11.18 11.17
N ILE A 111 15.89 -11.87 10.20
CA ILE A 111 16.61 -13.14 10.43
C ILE A 111 17.70 -12.95 11.48
N SER A 112 18.52 -11.90 11.33
CA SER A 112 19.62 -11.62 12.25
C SER A 112 19.11 -11.32 13.66
N GLY A 113 18.03 -10.54 13.77
CA GLY A 113 17.39 -10.24 15.06
C GLY A 113 16.83 -11.49 15.75
N LEU A 114 16.17 -12.37 15.00
CA LEU A 114 15.64 -13.63 15.52
C LEU A 114 16.75 -14.59 15.94
N GLN A 115 17.83 -14.70 15.16
CA GLN A 115 19.00 -15.51 15.51
C GLN A 115 19.65 -15.02 16.81
N GLN A 116 19.83 -13.71 16.96
CA GLN A 116 20.39 -13.13 18.19
C GLN A 116 19.48 -13.38 19.39
N LYS A 117 18.16 -13.24 19.23
CA LYS A 117 17.19 -13.53 20.30
C LYS A 117 17.19 -15.01 20.68
N GLY A 118 17.26 -15.90 19.69
CA GLY A 118 17.37 -17.33 19.91
C GLY A 118 18.64 -17.71 20.68
N ALA A 119 19.78 -17.12 20.33
CA ALA A 119 21.04 -17.33 21.04
C ALA A 119 20.96 -16.91 22.51
N LYS A 120 20.43 -15.71 22.79
CA LYS A 120 20.24 -15.21 24.16
C LYS A 120 19.32 -16.12 24.98
N LEU A 121 18.20 -16.54 24.41
CA LEU A 121 17.27 -17.45 25.10
C LEU A 121 17.90 -18.82 25.37
N MET A 122 18.73 -19.33 24.45
CA MET A 122 19.44 -20.59 24.65
C MET A 122 20.45 -20.49 25.81
N GLU A 123 21.18 -19.39 25.88
CA GLU A 123 22.12 -19.10 26.97
C GLU A 123 21.39 -18.99 28.33
N GLU A 124 20.33 -18.17 28.40
CA GLU A 124 19.52 -18.03 29.62
C GLU A 124 18.89 -19.36 30.05
N ASN A 125 18.37 -20.15 29.10
CA ASN A 125 17.78 -21.46 29.39
C ASN A 125 18.83 -22.44 29.93
N ALA A 126 20.06 -22.41 29.40
CA ALA A 126 21.16 -23.22 29.90
C ALA A 126 21.56 -22.83 31.33
N LEU A 127 21.67 -21.53 31.62
CA LEU A 127 21.96 -21.03 32.96
C LEU A 127 20.86 -21.42 33.97
N LEU A 128 19.59 -21.26 33.61
CA LEU A 128 18.47 -21.67 34.46
C LEU A 128 18.46 -23.18 34.72
N LYS A 129 18.71 -24.00 33.68
CA LYS A 129 18.84 -25.46 33.85
C LYS A 129 19.97 -25.81 34.81
N GLN A 130 21.11 -25.14 34.71
CA GLN A 130 22.23 -25.32 35.63
C GLN A 130 21.83 -24.96 37.07
N GLN A 131 21.21 -23.79 37.27
CA GLN A 131 20.77 -23.34 38.59
C GLN A 131 19.76 -24.30 39.22
N VAL A 132 18.82 -24.83 38.44
CA VAL A 132 17.86 -25.83 38.90
C VAL A 132 18.58 -27.11 39.33
N MET A 133 19.54 -27.60 38.53
CA MET A 133 20.35 -28.78 38.89
C MET A 133 21.15 -28.58 40.18
N GLU A 134 21.69 -27.39 40.42
CA GLU A 134 22.41 -27.07 41.65
C GLU A 134 21.48 -27.02 42.86
N MET A 135 20.28 -26.45 42.73
CA MET A 135 19.27 -26.44 43.79
C MET A 135 18.70 -27.83 44.11
N THR A 136 18.52 -28.70 43.11
CA THR A 136 18.05 -30.07 43.35
C THR A 136 19.12 -30.92 44.02
N LYS A 137 20.40 -30.78 43.62
CA LYS A 137 21.54 -31.41 44.31
C LYS A 137 21.69 -30.95 45.77
N GLY A 138 21.40 -29.68 46.05
CA GLY A 138 21.36 -29.14 47.42
C GLY A 138 20.22 -29.72 48.27
N LYS A 139 19.11 -30.14 47.65
CA LYS A 139 17.97 -30.79 48.32
C LYS A 139 18.12 -32.31 48.46
N GLU A 140 18.91 -32.96 47.60
CA GLU A 140 19.21 -34.39 47.68
C GLU A 140 20.19 -34.78 48.80
N GLN A 141 20.83 -33.82 49.49
CA GLN A 141 21.57 -34.12 50.72
C GLN A 141 20.68 -34.41 51.95
N LEU A 142 19.35 -34.34 51.80
CA LEU A 142 18.38 -34.64 52.86
C LEU A 142 17.27 -35.65 52.47
N ALA A 143 17.34 -36.30 51.30
CA ALA A 143 16.37 -37.36 50.96
C ALA A 143 16.97 -38.45 50.04
N LEU A 144 16.80 -39.70 50.48
CA LEU A 144 17.19 -41.00 49.89
C LEU A 144 16.50 -41.29 48.51
N PRO A 145 16.80 -42.38 47.75
CA PRO A 145 17.16 -42.32 46.35
C PRO A 145 16.11 -42.93 45.39
N LYS A 146 16.32 -42.69 44.09
CA LYS A 146 15.92 -43.53 42.93
C LYS A 146 14.42 -43.84 42.74
N SER A 147 13.88 -43.29 41.66
CA SER A 147 13.44 -44.12 40.52
C SER A 147 13.52 -43.32 39.22
N VAL A 148 14.58 -43.58 38.47
CA VAL A 148 14.61 -43.34 37.03
C VAL A 148 13.71 -44.41 36.40
N SER A 149 12.66 -43.98 35.72
CA SER A 149 12.15 -44.72 34.56
C SER A 149 11.88 -43.74 33.43
N ILE A 150 12.93 -43.49 32.64
CA ILE A 150 12.78 -43.08 31.25
C ILE A 150 12.22 -44.33 30.54
N PHE A 151 10.92 -44.34 30.25
CA PHE A 151 10.36 -45.29 29.29
C PHE A 151 10.39 -44.63 27.92
N HIS A 152 11.33 -45.10 27.08
CA HIS A 152 11.14 -45.12 25.64
C HIS A 152 10.07 -46.16 25.34
N ASP A 153 9.02 -45.79 24.62
CA ASP A 153 8.16 -46.76 23.94
C ASP A 153 8.13 -46.41 22.45
N ASP A 154 8.95 -47.14 21.69
CA ASP A 154 8.72 -47.40 20.28
C ASP A 154 7.41 -48.18 20.14
N ARG A 155 6.33 -47.51 19.76
CA ARG A 155 5.12 -48.19 19.32
C ARG A 155 4.97 -48.13 17.80
N GLN A 156 5.69 -49.02 17.14
CA GLN A 156 5.29 -49.53 15.83
C GLN A 156 3.89 -50.14 15.96
N SER A 157 2.93 -49.68 15.16
CA SER A 157 1.78 -50.51 14.79
C SER A 157 1.12 -49.98 13.53
N SER A 158 1.25 -50.76 12.46
CA SER A 158 0.49 -50.66 11.22
C SER A 158 -1.00 -50.84 11.47
N GLY A 159 -1.83 -50.11 10.72
CA GLY A 159 -3.29 -50.24 10.71
C GLY A 159 -3.84 -49.69 9.41
N SER A 160 -3.79 -50.51 8.37
CA SER A 160 -4.48 -50.30 7.10
C SER A 160 -5.96 -50.63 7.23
N ILE A 161 -6.86 -49.75 6.78
CA ILE A 161 -8.18 -50.14 6.24
C ILE A 161 -8.67 -49.10 5.24
N THR A 162 -9.25 -49.64 4.17
CA THR A 162 -9.70 -49.03 2.93
C THR A 162 -11.13 -48.48 3.00
N SER A 163 -11.42 -47.58 2.05
CA SER A 163 -12.70 -47.39 1.33
C SER A 163 -13.97 -46.99 2.09
N ALA A 164 -14.53 -45.80 1.81
CA ALA A 164 -15.51 -45.55 0.73
C ALA A 164 -16.12 -44.14 0.86
N SER A 165 -16.58 -43.61 -0.27
CA SER A 165 -16.95 -42.22 -0.56
C SER A 165 -18.37 -41.79 -0.12
N ASN A 166 -18.60 -40.47 -0.31
CA ASN A 166 -19.85 -39.68 -0.33
C ASN A 166 -20.36 -39.22 1.05
N SER A 167 -20.85 -37.99 1.24
CA SER A 167 -21.39 -36.94 0.36
C SER A 167 -21.14 -35.58 1.04
N GLY A 168 -20.72 -34.53 0.32
CA GLY A 168 -21.64 -33.46 -0.09
C GLY A 168 -22.21 -32.67 1.10
N ASP A 169 -21.62 -31.53 1.44
CA ASP A 169 -22.24 -30.22 1.24
C ASP A 169 -21.29 -29.08 1.64
N THR A 170 -21.54 -27.95 1.00
CA THR A 170 -20.96 -26.60 1.07
C THR A 170 -20.64 -26.09 2.48
N GLN A 171 -19.54 -25.34 2.67
CA GLN A 171 -19.48 -24.01 3.33
C GLN A 171 -18.07 -23.62 3.84
N ASP A 172 -17.55 -22.54 3.23
CA ASP A 172 -16.75 -21.41 3.73
C ASP A 172 -15.73 -21.52 4.90
N CYS A 173 -14.59 -20.85 4.66
CA CYS A 173 -13.60 -20.29 5.59
C CYS A 173 -12.73 -21.27 6.39
N ASP A 174 -11.47 -21.45 5.98
CA ASP A 174 -10.30 -20.89 6.71
C ASP A 174 -8.96 -21.45 6.21
N ASP A 175 -8.04 -20.51 6.02
CA ASP A 175 -6.61 -20.54 6.30
C ASP A 175 -5.93 -21.89 6.58
N SER A 176 -5.27 -22.46 5.57
CA SER A 176 -3.98 -23.14 5.76
C SER A 176 -3.25 -23.29 4.42
N SER A 177 -2.25 -22.45 4.19
CA SER A 177 -1.30 -22.68 3.11
C SER A 177 -0.30 -23.75 3.55
N ASP A 178 -0.57 -25.01 3.17
CA ASP A 178 0.42 -26.08 3.24
C ASP A 178 1.54 -25.82 2.23
N THR A 179 2.61 -25.17 2.69
CA THR A 179 3.88 -25.08 1.96
C THR A 179 4.68 -26.37 2.14
N SER A 180 4.22 -27.45 1.50
CA SER A 180 4.97 -28.72 1.50
C SER A 180 6.15 -28.63 0.52
N LEU A 181 7.37 -28.56 1.04
CA LEU A 181 8.61 -28.62 0.26
C LEU A 181 8.95 -30.08 -0.09
N LYS A 182 8.92 -30.42 -1.37
CA LYS A 182 9.36 -31.72 -1.88
C LYS A 182 10.87 -31.68 -2.15
N LEU A 183 11.67 -32.17 -1.22
CA LEU A 183 13.10 -32.40 -1.42
C LEU A 183 13.30 -33.58 -2.37
N GLY A 184 13.99 -33.35 -3.49
CA GLY A 184 14.32 -34.36 -4.49
C GLY A 184 15.31 -35.40 -3.95
N GLU A 185 15.14 -36.65 -4.38
CA GLU A 185 16.04 -37.74 -4.02
C GLU A 185 17.44 -37.50 -4.61
N ILE A 186 18.44 -37.43 -3.74
CA ILE A 186 19.86 -37.46 -4.12
C ILE A 186 20.20 -38.91 -4.48
N LYS A 187 20.31 -39.21 -5.77
CA LYS A 187 20.98 -40.43 -6.24
C LYS A 187 22.44 -40.38 -5.80
N THR A 188 22.80 -41.24 -4.85
CA THR A 188 24.20 -41.53 -4.54
C THR A 188 24.69 -42.60 -5.51
N GLU A 189 25.21 -42.16 -6.66
CA GLU A 189 26.13 -42.97 -7.47
C GLU A 189 27.54 -42.43 -7.21
N GLN A 190 28.37 -43.18 -6.48
CA GLN A 190 29.82 -43.31 -6.71
C GLN A 190 30.38 -44.55 -5.97
N GLU A 191 30.55 -45.62 -6.73
CA GLU A 191 31.84 -46.28 -7.03
C GLU A 191 32.87 -46.54 -5.89
N LYS A 192 33.12 -47.83 -5.61
CA LYS A 192 34.42 -48.44 -5.26
C LYS A 192 34.25 -49.96 -5.42
N GLY A 193 34.94 -50.68 -6.30
CA GLY A 193 36.36 -50.60 -6.62
C GLY A 193 37.12 -51.67 -5.83
N LYS A 194 37.00 -52.94 -6.25
CA LYS A 194 38.09 -53.92 -6.34
C LYS A 194 37.65 -55.15 -7.15
#